data_AF-A0A952ED44-F1
#
_entry.id   AF-A0A952ED44-F1
#
_cell.length_a   1.000
_cell.length_b   1.000
_cell.length_c   1.000
_cell.angle_alpha   90.00
_cell.angle_beta   90.00
_cell.angle_gamma   90.00
#
_symmetry.space_group_name_H-M   'P 1'
#
loop_
_entity.id
_entity.type
_entity.pdbx_description
1 polymer ?
#
loop_
_entity_poly.entity_id
_entity_poly.type
_entity_poly.pdbx_seq_one_letter_code
_entity_poly.pdbx_strand_id
1 'polypeptide(L)'
;MSSLLLLIPVLLATGWATAGISSVFAADLGFVTAQPSDAFYASPAGFIRETLPVEGMVSTITGDNQFTGNRRLLGSRDQLYLDLTNPEEVTPGDLFTIYRRIHQVFHPLNGTYLGDLVSVRGVVKVKSVTLSKATVTVVQAYKSIAPEDYAMPYVAAPVQVASVPEQRLPVVPGVIVDLPHRMTLIAQGHVVYVDWGREDGLRLGDRLETFRVGSGLPVRVIAELEVIALEDHTASARVARSMAPLLRGDR
;
A
#
# COMPACT_ATOMS: atom_id res chain seq x y z
N MET A 1 74.12 56.62 -2.34
CA MET A 1 73.41 57.89 -2.60
C MET A 1 71.92 57.53 -2.61
N SER A 2 71.23 57.53 -1.48
CA SER A 2 70.67 58.66 -0.70
C SER A 2 69.18 58.86 -1.02
N SER A 3 68.35 58.62 0.00
CA SER A 3 67.02 59.21 0.33
C SER A 3 65.88 59.19 -0.73
N LEU A 4 64.58 59.12 -0.42
CA LEU A 4 63.83 59.58 0.75
C LEU A 4 62.42 58.92 0.78
N LEU A 5 61.89 58.70 2.00
CA LEU A 5 60.52 58.31 2.36
C LEU A 5 59.47 59.40 2.10
N LEU A 6 58.19 59.01 1.94
CA LEU A 6 56.99 59.68 2.51
C LEU A 6 55.77 58.73 2.41
N LEU A 7 55.29 58.10 3.50
CA LEU A 7 54.32 58.52 4.54
C LEU A 7 52.82 58.34 4.17
N ILE A 8 52.14 57.59 5.04
CA ILE A 8 50.75 57.07 5.03
C ILE A 8 49.79 58.04 5.77
N PRO A 9 48.46 58.01 5.54
CA PRO A 9 47.52 57.50 6.58
C PRO A 9 46.37 56.65 5.98
N VAL A 10 46.13 55.41 6.42
CA VAL A 10 45.14 54.95 7.42
C VAL A 10 43.85 55.77 7.52
N LEU A 11 42.72 55.14 7.16
CA LEU A 11 41.47 55.29 7.91
C LEU A 11 40.73 53.95 8.00
N LEU A 12 40.52 53.50 9.24
CA LEU A 12 39.63 52.41 9.61
C LEU A 12 38.17 52.83 9.42
N ALA A 13 37.34 51.91 8.94
CA ALA A 13 35.93 51.84 9.34
C ALA A 13 35.50 50.38 9.45
N THR A 14 35.29 49.98 10.70
CA THR A 14 34.73 48.72 11.18
C THR A 14 33.26 48.58 10.79
N GLY A 15 32.86 47.38 10.38
CA GLY A 15 31.46 46.98 10.30
C GLY A 15 31.32 45.47 10.38
N TRP A 16 30.96 44.95 11.56
CA TRP A 16 30.53 43.56 11.76
C TRP A 16 29.05 43.43 11.37
N ALA A 17 28.70 42.40 10.58
CA ALA A 17 27.40 41.72 10.72
C ALA A 17 27.39 40.35 9.99
N THR A 18 27.51 39.30 10.81
CA THR A 18 26.74 38.05 10.80
C THR A 18 26.49 37.28 9.49
N ALA A 19 27.13 36.11 9.41
CA ALA A 19 26.56 34.79 9.15
C ALA A 19 25.50 34.66 8.03
N GLY A 20 25.94 34.07 6.91
CA GLY A 20 25.08 33.37 5.95
C GLY A 20 25.77 32.08 5.56
N ILE A 21 25.27 30.97 6.09
CA ILE A 21 25.82 29.62 6.02
C ILE A 21 25.91 29.12 4.57
N SER A 22 27.02 28.45 4.27
CA SER A 22 27.31 27.71 3.04
C SER A 22 26.14 26.82 2.62
N SER A 23 25.55 27.07 1.46
CA SER A 23 24.65 26.09 0.82
C SER A 23 25.48 25.09 0.01
N VAL A 24 25.98 24.07 0.70
CA VAL A 24 26.45 22.82 0.09
C VAL A 24 25.45 21.74 0.47
N PHE A 25 25.21 20.82 -0.48
CA PHE A 25 24.30 19.65 -0.42
C PHE A 25 22.84 19.90 -0.82
N ALA A 26 22.62 20.08 -2.12
CA ALA A 26 21.53 19.31 -2.75
C ALA A 26 22.14 17.96 -3.12
N ALA A 27 22.14 17.02 -2.16
CA ALA A 27 22.32 15.62 -2.50
C ALA A 27 21.09 15.23 -3.31
N ASP A 28 21.35 14.89 -4.57
CA ASP A 28 20.43 14.28 -5.50
C ASP A 28 19.95 12.97 -4.86
N LEU A 29 18.84 13.04 -4.12
CA LEU A 29 18.08 11.86 -3.73
C LEU A 29 17.47 11.35 -5.02
N GLY A 30 18.22 10.51 -5.72
CA GLY A 30 17.72 9.63 -6.75
C GLY A 30 16.67 8.70 -6.16
N PHE A 31 15.48 9.24 -5.89
CA PHE A 31 14.28 8.46 -6.00
C PHE A 31 14.28 7.99 -7.44
N VAL A 32 14.51 6.69 -7.64
CA VAL A 32 13.98 6.01 -8.81
C VAL A 32 12.49 6.33 -8.77
N THR A 33 12.07 7.31 -9.56
CA THR A 33 10.68 7.50 -9.90
C THR A 33 10.31 6.25 -10.67
N ALA A 34 9.86 5.22 -9.94
CA ALA A 34 9.07 4.17 -10.52
C ALA A 34 8.00 4.88 -11.34
N GLN A 35 7.95 4.59 -12.64
CA GLN A 35 6.90 5.08 -13.51
C GLN A 35 5.56 4.84 -12.77
N PRO A 36 4.66 5.85 -12.68
CA PRO A 36 3.43 5.72 -11.91
C PRO A 36 2.45 4.65 -12.45
N SER A 37 2.82 3.94 -13.52
CA SER A 37 2.08 2.80 -14.06
C SER A 37 2.23 1.52 -13.24
N ASP A 38 3.32 1.34 -12.48
CA ASP A 38 3.67 0.04 -11.88
C ASP A 38 3.69 0.07 -10.34
N ALA A 39 3.27 1.19 -9.75
CA ALA A 39 3.30 1.42 -8.32
C ALA A 39 1.96 0.99 -7.69
N PHE A 40 1.93 -0.17 -7.02
CA PHE A 40 0.70 -0.80 -6.52
C PHE A 40 0.47 -0.69 -5.01
N TYR A 41 -0.70 -0.20 -4.61
CA TYR A 41 -0.97 0.21 -3.24
C TYR A 41 -1.70 -0.82 -2.42
N ALA A 42 -1.07 -1.25 -1.32
CA ALA A 42 -1.67 -2.18 -0.40
C ALA A 42 -2.77 -1.52 0.45
N SER A 43 -4.04 -1.79 0.11
CA SER A 43 -5.17 -1.27 0.88
C SER A 43 -5.43 -2.09 2.16
N PRO A 44 -5.70 -1.45 3.31
CA PRO A 44 -6.13 -2.14 4.54
C PRO A 44 -7.39 -2.99 4.36
N ALA A 45 -8.21 -2.66 3.36
CA ALA A 45 -9.38 -3.40 2.95
C ALA A 45 -9.05 -4.81 2.42
N GLY A 46 -7.80 -5.05 2.03
CA GLY A 46 -7.39 -6.21 1.24
C GLY A 46 -7.50 -5.94 -0.26
N PHE A 47 -6.92 -6.83 -1.05
CA PHE A 47 -6.90 -6.77 -2.52
C PHE A 47 -6.67 -8.17 -3.10
N ILE A 48 -6.97 -8.37 -4.38
CA ILE A 48 -6.74 -9.63 -5.10
C ILE A 48 -5.64 -9.40 -6.12
N ARG A 49 -4.60 -10.25 -6.13
CA ARG A 49 -3.50 -10.11 -7.09
C ARG A 49 -2.94 -11.45 -7.53
N GLU A 50 -2.65 -11.58 -8.82
CA GLU A 50 -2.09 -12.81 -9.41
C GLU A 50 -0.67 -13.10 -8.92
N THR A 51 0.19 -12.07 -8.91
CA THR A 51 1.59 -12.20 -8.53
C THR A 51 1.92 -11.22 -7.41
N LEU A 52 2.52 -11.74 -6.32
CA LEU A 52 2.90 -10.96 -5.15
C LEU A 52 4.43 -11.00 -5.00
N PRO A 53 5.14 -9.85 -5.03
CA PRO A 53 6.57 -9.82 -4.79
C PRO A 53 6.82 -10.13 -3.32
N VAL A 54 7.24 -11.36 -3.01
CA VAL A 54 7.63 -11.75 -1.66
C VAL A 54 9.11 -11.46 -1.51
N GLU A 55 9.44 -10.50 -0.66
CA GLU A 55 10.84 -10.13 -0.38
C GLU A 55 11.24 -10.41 1.07
N GLY A 56 10.28 -10.81 1.90
CA GLY A 56 10.57 -11.36 3.20
C GLY A 56 9.36 -11.97 3.89
N MET A 57 9.60 -12.43 5.12
CA MET A 57 8.60 -13.05 5.98
C MET A 57 8.84 -12.68 7.43
N VAL A 58 7.77 -12.47 8.20
CA VAL A 58 7.85 -12.22 9.64
C VAL A 58 8.41 -13.47 10.31
N SER A 59 9.57 -13.30 10.93
CA SER A 59 10.26 -14.39 11.61
C SER A 59 9.48 -14.88 12.82
N THR A 60 9.59 -16.17 13.13
CA THR A 60 9.04 -16.77 14.36
C THR A 60 9.62 -16.14 15.63
N ILE A 61 10.79 -15.53 15.51
CA ILE A 61 11.42 -14.74 16.56
C ILE A 61 10.87 -13.31 16.45
N THR A 62 9.75 -13.01 17.09
CA THR A 62 9.22 -11.63 17.22
C THR A 62 9.75 -11.00 18.49
N GLY A 63 10.81 -10.20 18.38
CA GLY A 63 11.41 -9.54 19.52
C GLY A 63 12.13 -10.51 20.45
N ASP A 64 13.09 -9.96 21.18
CA ASP A 64 13.66 -10.52 22.38
C ASP A 64 12.52 -10.99 23.29
N ASN A 65 12.26 -12.30 23.28
CA ASN A 65 11.34 -13.01 24.18
C ASN A 65 11.69 -12.83 25.69
N GLN A 66 12.56 -11.87 26.03
CA GLN A 66 12.89 -11.45 27.38
C GLN A 66 12.10 -10.21 27.85
N PHE A 67 11.55 -9.36 26.96
CA PHE A 67 10.85 -8.13 27.39
C PHE A 67 9.34 -8.11 27.16
N THR A 68 8.82 -8.82 26.15
CA THR A 68 7.38 -8.88 25.86
C THR A 68 6.90 -10.33 25.90
N GLY A 69 6.76 -10.88 27.11
CA GLY A 69 6.27 -12.25 27.31
C GLY A 69 5.00 -12.53 26.51
N ASN A 70 5.03 -13.58 25.67
CA ASN A 70 3.90 -14.16 24.94
C ASN A 70 2.84 -13.18 24.40
N ARG A 71 3.22 -11.96 23.98
CA ARG A 71 2.28 -11.07 23.28
C ARG A 71 2.20 -11.52 21.83
N ARG A 72 1.26 -12.44 21.59
CA ARG A 72 0.88 -12.94 20.26
C ARG A 72 0.24 -11.87 19.34
N LEU A 73 0.24 -10.60 19.77
CA LEU A 73 -0.40 -9.46 19.11
C LEU A 73 0.56 -8.27 19.19
N LEU A 74 1.24 -7.98 18.08
CA LEU A 74 2.12 -6.82 17.94
C LEU A 74 1.29 -5.58 17.57
N GLY A 75 1.52 -4.47 18.26
CA GLY A 75 0.91 -3.16 18.04
C GLY A 75 1.89 -2.16 17.41
N SER A 76 1.39 -0.94 17.16
CA SER A 76 2.23 0.16 16.69
C SER A 76 3.36 0.46 17.68
N ARG A 77 4.59 0.64 17.17
CA ARG A 77 5.87 0.78 17.90
C ARG A 77 6.58 -0.50 18.36
N ASP A 78 5.98 -1.67 18.16
CA ASP A 78 6.68 -2.92 18.45
C ASP A 78 7.79 -3.18 17.41
N GLN A 79 8.86 -3.86 17.83
CA GLN A 79 9.92 -4.32 16.95
C GLN A 79 9.71 -5.79 16.59
N LEU A 80 9.94 -6.13 15.33
CA LEU A 80 9.90 -7.49 14.84
C LEU A 80 11.05 -7.73 13.85
N TYR A 81 11.25 -8.99 13.49
CA TYR A 81 12.29 -9.39 12.55
C TYR A 81 11.66 -9.90 11.26
N LEU A 82 12.21 -9.48 10.13
CA LEU A 82 11.89 -10.05 8.82
C LEU A 82 13.05 -10.94 8.38
N ASP A 83 12.73 -12.16 7.99
CA ASP A 83 13.63 -13.02 7.21
C ASP A 83 13.54 -12.56 5.75
N LEU A 84 14.60 -11.93 5.25
CA LEU A 84 14.65 -11.35 3.90
C LEU A 84 15.09 -12.39 2.87
N THR A 85 14.49 -12.31 1.68
CA THR A 85 14.91 -13.11 0.52
C THR A 85 16.18 -12.52 -0.11
N ASN A 86 16.20 -11.20 -0.33
CA ASN A 86 17.33 -10.46 -0.91
C ASN A 86 17.81 -9.37 0.07
N PRO A 87 18.60 -9.71 1.11
CA PRO A 87 18.99 -8.73 2.12
C PRO A 87 19.87 -7.59 1.58
N GLU A 88 20.56 -7.80 0.45
CA GLU A 88 21.43 -6.80 -0.18
C GLU A 88 20.64 -5.65 -0.84
N GLU A 89 19.37 -5.87 -1.16
CA GLU A 89 18.48 -4.88 -1.79
C GLU A 89 17.73 -4.03 -0.75
N VAL A 90 17.88 -4.33 0.54
CA VAL A 90 17.14 -3.70 1.63
C VAL A 90 18.03 -2.76 2.43
N THR A 91 17.61 -1.51 2.55
CA THR A 91 18.34 -0.46 3.26
C THR A 91 17.60 0.00 4.52
N PRO A 92 18.34 0.42 5.58
CA PRO A 92 17.72 1.09 6.72
C PRO A 92 16.95 2.33 6.28
N GLY A 93 15.67 2.39 6.61
CA GLY A 93 14.77 3.44 6.15
C GLY A 93 13.62 2.93 5.29
N ASP A 94 13.83 1.81 4.59
CA ASP A 94 12.84 1.24 3.69
C ASP A 94 11.57 0.82 4.42
N LEU A 95 10.45 0.91 3.69
CA LEU A 95 9.14 0.55 4.18
C LEU A 95 8.71 -0.76 3.54
N PHE A 96 8.14 -1.65 4.36
CA PHE A 96 7.54 -2.89 3.90
C PHE A 96 6.07 -2.95 4.32
N THR A 97 5.25 -3.47 3.43
CA THR A 97 3.88 -3.87 3.74
C THR A 97 3.90 -5.31 4.24
N ILE A 98 3.37 -5.53 5.45
CA ILE A 98 3.14 -6.87 5.99
C ILE A 98 1.74 -7.33 5.60
N TYR A 99 1.63 -8.53 5.05
CA TYR A 99 0.38 -9.07 4.56
C TYR A 99 0.26 -10.58 4.76
N ARG A 100 -0.97 -11.09 4.66
CA ARG A 100 -1.27 -12.52 4.67
C ARG A 100 -2.08 -12.90 3.45
N ARG A 101 -1.65 -13.96 2.75
CA ARG A 101 -2.45 -14.62 1.73
C ARG A 101 -3.58 -15.40 2.40
N ILE A 102 -4.82 -15.15 1.99
CA ILE A 102 -6.00 -15.77 2.58
C ILE A 102 -6.38 -17.03 1.81
N HIS A 103 -6.64 -16.88 0.50
CA HIS A 103 -6.94 -17.98 -0.41
C HIS A 103 -6.91 -17.48 -1.87
N GLN A 104 -6.86 -18.43 -2.80
CA GLN A 104 -6.98 -18.16 -4.23
C GLN A 104 -8.42 -17.78 -4.61
N VAL A 105 -8.58 -16.78 -5.46
CA VAL A 105 -9.85 -16.31 -6.00
C VAL A 105 -9.95 -16.69 -7.47
N PHE A 106 -11.10 -17.24 -7.83
CA PHE A 106 -11.46 -17.57 -9.20
C PHE A 106 -12.71 -16.78 -9.59
N HIS A 107 -12.82 -16.40 -10.85
CA HIS A 107 -13.99 -15.73 -11.36
C HIS A 107 -15.20 -16.70 -11.38
N PRO A 108 -16.37 -16.31 -10.84
CA PRO A 108 -17.47 -17.24 -10.58
C PRO A 108 -18.19 -17.75 -11.83
N LEU A 109 -18.10 -17.05 -12.97
CA LEU A 109 -18.83 -17.43 -14.19
C LEU A 109 -18.01 -18.29 -15.17
N ASN A 110 -16.69 -18.10 -15.22
CA ASN A 110 -15.81 -18.76 -16.18
C ASN A 110 -14.68 -19.58 -15.53
N GLY A 111 -14.50 -19.48 -14.21
CA GLY A 111 -13.48 -20.23 -13.47
C GLY A 111 -12.04 -19.72 -13.66
N THR A 112 -11.82 -18.59 -14.32
CA THR A 112 -10.49 -18.01 -14.50
C THR A 112 -9.86 -17.64 -13.16
N TYR A 113 -8.58 -17.97 -12.96
CA TYR A 113 -7.84 -17.54 -11.77
C TYR A 113 -7.61 -16.02 -11.83
N LEU A 114 -7.96 -15.30 -10.76
CA LEU A 114 -7.79 -13.84 -10.67
C LEU A 114 -6.68 -13.42 -9.70
N GLY A 115 -6.19 -14.35 -8.88
CA GLY A 115 -5.13 -14.08 -7.92
C GLY A 115 -5.40 -14.60 -6.51
N ASP A 116 -4.49 -14.27 -5.60
CA ASP A 116 -4.65 -14.52 -4.18
C ASP A 116 -5.35 -13.33 -3.52
N LEU A 117 -6.38 -13.59 -2.72
CA LEU A 117 -6.90 -12.59 -1.80
C LEU A 117 -5.88 -12.33 -0.70
N VAL A 118 -5.47 -11.08 -0.56
CA VAL A 118 -4.49 -10.62 0.42
C VAL A 118 -5.15 -9.75 1.48
N SER A 119 -4.84 -10.04 2.75
CA SER A 119 -5.15 -9.14 3.87
C SER A 119 -3.89 -8.41 4.32
N VAL A 120 -3.88 -7.09 4.16
CA VAL A 120 -2.85 -6.23 4.73
C VAL A 120 -2.94 -6.23 6.27
N ARG A 121 -1.79 -6.33 6.93
CA ARG A 121 -1.65 -6.33 8.39
C ARG A 121 -1.10 -5.03 8.91
N GLY A 122 -0.10 -4.46 8.24
CA GLY A 122 0.54 -3.22 8.66
C GLY A 122 1.66 -2.78 7.73
N VAL A 123 2.27 -1.65 8.08
CA VAL A 123 3.47 -1.10 7.46
C VAL A 123 4.57 -1.04 8.51
N VAL A 124 5.74 -1.54 8.15
CA VAL A 124 6.94 -1.57 9.01
C VAL A 124 8.07 -0.79 8.35
N LYS A 125 8.96 -0.23 9.16
CA LYS A 125 10.16 0.48 8.70
C LYS A 125 11.42 -0.26 9.12
N VAL A 126 12.33 -0.46 8.17
CA VAL A 126 13.63 -1.10 8.41
C VAL A 126 14.49 -0.18 9.28
N LYS A 127 14.98 -0.73 10.40
CA LYS A 127 15.90 -0.04 11.32
C LYS A 127 17.35 -0.44 11.06
N SER A 128 17.58 -1.73 10.82
CA SER A 128 18.90 -2.29 10.54
C SER A 128 18.75 -3.62 9.82
N VAL A 129 19.72 -3.97 8.98
CA VAL A 129 19.83 -5.27 8.33
C VAL A 129 21.11 -5.93 8.80
N THR A 130 21.00 -7.17 9.27
CA THR A 130 22.11 -7.99 9.74
C THR A 130 21.98 -9.39 9.13
N LEU A 131 22.93 -9.75 8.26
CA LEU A 131 22.87 -11.01 7.49
C LEU A 131 21.55 -11.09 6.69
N SER A 132 20.76 -12.14 6.87
CA SER A 132 19.46 -12.33 6.22
C SER A 132 18.27 -11.81 7.03
N LYS A 133 18.51 -11.07 8.12
CA LYS A 133 17.45 -10.54 8.99
C LYS A 133 17.41 -9.02 8.99
N ALA A 134 16.22 -8.46 8.81
CA ALA A 134 15.97 -7.06 9.08
C ALA A 134 15.25 -6.88 10.43
N THR A 135 15.78 -5.99 11.26
CA THR A 135 15.06 -5.47 12.42
C THR A 135 14.16 -4.34 11.92
N VAL A 136 12.87 -4.45 12.13
CA VAL A 136 11.89 -3.45 11.68
C VAL A 136 11.04 -2.95 12.84
N THR A 137 10.55 -1.72 12.73
CA THR A 137 9.61 -1.13 13.69
C THR A 137 8.25 -0.97 13.02
N VAL A 138 7.18 -1.34 13.72
CA VAL A 138 5.82 -1.16 13.21
C VAL A 138 5.47 0.33 13.19
N VAL A 139 5.30 0.87 11.97
CA VAL A 139 4.85 2.25 11.74
C VAL A 139 3.34 2.34 11.88
N GLN A 140 2.63 1.37 11.30
CA GLN A 140 1.18 1.33 11.29
C GLN A 140 0.68 -0.11 11.34
N ALA A 141 -0.17 -0.44 12.32
CA ALA A 141 -0.84 -1.72 12.41
C ALA A 141 -2.34 -1.56 12.10
N TYR A 142 -2.83 -2.26 11.08
CA TYR A 142 -4.25 -2.34 10.75
C TYR A 142 -4.90 -3.57 11.37
N LYS A 143 -4.16 -4.68 11.41
CA LYS A 143 -4.56 -5.96 11.98
C LYS A 143 -3.34 -6.57 12.69
N SER A 144 -3.57 -7.62 13.48
CA SER A 144 -2.49 -8.33 14.15
C SER A 144 -1.49 -8.91 13.15
N ILE A 145 -0.22 -8.59 13.35
CA ILE A 145 0.91 -9.18 12.65
C ILE A 145 1.33 -10.44 13.41
N ALA A 146 1.54 -11.55 12.71
CA ALA A 146 1.98 -12.81 13.27
C ALA A 146 3.18 -13.37 12.49
N PRO A 147 3.92 -14.33 13.07
CA PRO A 147 4.88 -15.13 12.32
C PRO A 147 4.28 -15.69 11.02
N GLU A 148 5.14 -15.85 10.00
CA GLU A 148 4.78 -16.33 8.65
C GLU A 148 3.91 -15.37 7.82
N ASP A 149 3.58 -14.17 8.35
CA ASP A 149 3.09 -13.10 7.49
C ASP A 149 4.20 -12.68 6.51
N TYR A 150 3.82 -12.44 5.26
CA TYR A 150 4.77 -12.05 4.21
C TYR A 150 5.03 -10.54 4.24
N ALA A 151 6.18 -10.16 3.69
CA ALA A 151 6.57 -8.77 3.48
C ALA A 151 6.82 -8.52 2.00
N MET A 152 6.29 -7.40 1.51
CA MET A 152 6.57 -6.85 0.18
C MET A 152 6.95 -5.37 0.31
N PRO A 153 7.68 -4.79 -0.66
CA PRO A 153 7.96 -3.37 -0.69
C PRO A 153 6.71 -2.53 -0.48
N TYR A 154 6.81 -1.50 0.35
CA TYR A 154 5.74 -0.54 0.49
C TYR A 154 5.74 0.41 -0.69
N VAL A 155 4.58 0.52 -1.34
CA VAL A 155 4.33 1.50 -2.37
C VAL A 155 3.33 2.52 -1.80
N ALA A 156 3.62 3.82 -1.93
CA ALA A 156 2.84 4.91 -1.32
C ALA A 156 1.77 5.48 -2.26
N ALA A 157 0.49 5.45 -1.85
CA ALA A 157 -0.68 5.78 -2.69
C ALA A 157 -0.44 6.95 -3.64
N PRO A 158 -0.84 6.84 -4.92
CA PRO A 158 -0.50 7.86 -5.89
C PRO A 158 -1.32 9.09 -5.54
N VAL A 159 -0.68 10.25 -5.52
CA VAL A 159 -1.45 11.50 -5.45
C VAL A 159 -2.21 11.59 -6.76
N GLN A 160 -3.55 11.54 -6.71
CA GLN A 160 -4.37 11.65 -7.92
C GLN A 160 -4.02 12.96 -8.63
N VAL A 161 -3.35 12.87 -9.77
CA VAL A 161 -3.10 14.03 -10.62
C VAL A 161 -4.39 14.28 -11.39
N ALA A 162 -5.01 15.43 -11.12
CA ALA A 162 -6.23 15.87 -11.79
C ALA A 162 -5.94 16.14 -13.28
N SER A 163 -6.04 15.11 -14.10
CA SER A 163 -6.14 15.18 -15.55
C SER A 163 -6.83 13.90 -15.99
N VAL A 164 -8.11 14.03 -16.29
CA VAL A 164 -9.01 12.89 -16.46
C VAL A 164 -9.38 12.78 -17.93
N PRO A 165 -8.84 11.79 -18.68
CA PRO A 165 -9.49 11.34 -19.92
C PRO A 165 -10.91 10.87 -19.59
N GLU A 166 -11.85 10.96 -20.54
CA GLU A 166 -13.21 10.43 -20.35
C GLU A 166 -13.16 9.00 -19.81
N GLN A 167 -13.86 8.77 -18.71
CA GLN A 167 -13.97 7.45 -18.11
C GLN A 167 -14.83 6.56 -19.01
N ARG A 168 -14.31 5.41 -19.41
CA ARG A 168 -15.05 4.42 -20.19
C ARG A 168 -14.95 3.08 -19.49
N LEU A 169 -16.05 2.70 -18.84
CA LEU A 169 -16.21 1.36 -18.29
C LEU A 169 -16.56 0.36 -19.40
N PRO A 170 -16.26 -0.93 -19.25
CA PRO A 170 -16.63 -1.96 -20.21
C PRO A 170 -18.14 -2.06 -20.36
N VAL A 171 -18.59 -2.45 -21.55
CA VAL A 171 -20.03 -2.70 -21.83
C VAL A 171 -20.54 -3.90 -21.03
N VAL A 172 -19.67 -4.89 -20.81
CA VAL A 172 -19.99 -6.10 -20.03
C VAL A 172 -19.86 -5.76 -18.55
N PRO A 173 -20.94 -5.83 -17.75
CA PRO A 173 -20.88 -5.53 -16.33
C PRO A 173 -19.87 -6.40 -15.60
N GLY A 174 -19.16 -5.81 -14.64
CA GLY A 174 -18.32 -6.52 -13.71
C GLY A 174 -19.12 -7.48 -12.82
N VAL A 175 -18.39 -8.22 -12.00
CA VAL A 175 -18.91 -9.30 -11.17
C VAL A 175 -18.24 -9.23 -9.80
N ILE A 176 -19.02 -9.43 -8.74
CA ILE A 176 -18.49 -9.66 -7.40
C ILE A 176 -17.86 -11.06 -7.38
N VAL A 177 -16.54 -11.10 -7.29
CA VAL A 177 -15.76 -12.35 -7.39
C VAL A 177 -15.48 -12.98 -6.04
N ASP A 178 -15.43 -12.18 -4.98
CA ASP A 178 -15.22 -12.67 -3.63
C ASP A 178 -15.82 -11.75 -2.55
N LEU A 179 -16.01 -12.31 -1.36
CA LEU A 179 -16.55 -11.67 -0.17
C LEU A 179 -15.58 -11.88 1.02
N PRO A 180 -15.62 -11.05 2.06
CA PRO A 180 -14.81 -11.23 3.26
C PRO A 180 -14.96 -12.62 3.86
N HIS A 181 -13.83 -13.27 4.15
CA HIS A 181 -13.76 -14.61 4.70
C HIS A 181 -14.64 -14.78 5.95
N ARG A 182 -15.43 -15.86 6.00
CA ARG A 182 -16.45 -16.20 7.02
C ARG A 182 -17.80 -15.46 6.93
N MET A 183 -18.13 -14.86 5.79
CA MET A 183 -19.45 -14.27 5.59
C MET A 183 -20.04 -14.74 4.26
N THR A 184 -21.10 -15.54 4.32
CA THR A 184 -21.87 -15.97 3.14
C THR A 184 -22.84 -14.89 2.66
N LEU A 185 -23.10 -13.87 3.50
CA LEU A 185 -24.02 -12.77 3.27
C LEU A 185 -23.35 -11.48 3.74
N ILE A 186 -23.31 -10.47 2.87
CA ILE A 186 -22.68 -9.17 3.17
C ILE A 186 -23.72 -8.04 3.17
N ALA A 187 -23.61 -7.16 4.17
CA ALA A 187 -24.44 -5.97 4.38
C ALA A 187 -23.62 -4.68 4.23
N GLN A 188 -24.25 -3.53 4.50
CA GLN A 188 -23.63 -2.20 4.41
C GLN A 188 -22.36 -2.07 5.27
N GLY A 189 -21.35 -1.35 4.75
CA GLY A 189 -20.08 -1.06 5.44
C GLY A 189 -18.99 -2.11 5.24
N HIS A 190 -19.34 -3.30 4.75
CA HIS A 190 -18.36 -4.34 4.41
C HIS A 190 -17.65 -4.06 3.09
N VAL A 191 -16.53 -4.74 2.86
CA VAL A 191 -15.78 -4.70 1.60
C VAL A 191 -16.19 -5.91 0.76
N VAL A 192 -16.31 -5.74 -0.55
CA VAL A 192 -16.45 -6.81 -1.55
C VAL A 192 -15.36 -6.64 -2.60
N TYR A 193 -15.08 -7.70 -3.37
CA TYR A 193 -14.08 -7.67 -4.43
C TYR A 193 -14.73 -7.88 -5.79
N VAL A 194 -14.35 -7.07 -6.78
CA VAL A 194 -14.88 -7.09 -8.14
C VAL A 194 -13.78 -7.35 -9.16
N ASP A 195 -14.14 -7.93 -10.31
CA ASP A 195 -13.25 -8.25 -11.45
C ASP A 195 -13.04 -7.09 -12.45
N TRP A 196 -13.24 -5.86 -11.97
CA TRP A 196 -12.83 -4.66 -12.67
C TRP A 196 -11.77 -3.97 -11.86
N GLY A 197 -10.76 -3.42 -12.52
CA GLY A 197 -9.69 -2.64 -11.92
C GLY A 197 -9.39 -1.36 -12.69
N ARG A 198 -8.17 -0.85 -12.50
CA ARG A 198 -7.68 0.38 -13.11
C ARG A 198 -7.68 0.32 -14.63
N GLU A 199 -7.27 -0.83 -15.19
CA GLU A 199 -7.19 -1.00 -16.64
C GLU A 199 -8.58 -1.12 -17.29
N ASP A 200 -9.58 -1.51 -16.51
CA ASP A 200 -11.00 -1.48 -16.90
C ASP A 200 -11.62 -0.07 -16.77
N GLY A 201 -10.85 0.92 -16.32
CA GLY A 201 -11.29 2.30 -16.20
C GLY A 201 -11.99 2.64 -14.88
N LEU A 202 -11.94 1.77 -13.87
CA LEU A 202 -12.37 2.13 -12.51
C LEU A 202 -11.39 3.11 -11.86
N ARG A 203 -11.95 3.95 -11.00
CA ARG A 203 -11.25 4.99 -10.23
C ARG A 203 -11.63 4.89 -8.77
N LEU A 204 -10.71 5.34 -7.93
CA LEU A 204 -10.97 5.45 -6.49
C LEU A 204 -12.12 6.45 -6.26
N GLY A 205 -13.11 6.04 -5.47
CA GLY A 205 -14.31 6.82 -5.18
C GLY A 205 -15.47 6.60 -6.15
N ASP A 206 -15.28 5.82 -7.23
CA ASP A 206 -16.37 5.49 -8.14
C ASP A 206 -17.50 4.77 -7.42
N ARG A 207 -18.73 5.09 -7.82
CA ARG A 207 -19.93 4.45 -7.32
C ARG A 207 -20.53 3.53 -8.37
N LEU A 208 -20.70 2.26 -8.00
CA LEU A 208 -21.20 1.21 -8.86
C LEU A 208 -22.55 0.74 -8.34
N GLU A 209 -23.55 0.65 -9.23
CA GLU A 209 -24.80 -0.01 -8.91
C GLU A 209 -24.65 -1.52 -9.08
N THR A 210 -24.99 -2.28 -8.05
CA THR A 210 -25.00 -3.74 -8.11
C THR A 210 -26.40 -4.25 -8.33
N PHE A 211 -26.55 -5.19 -9.25
CA PHE A 211 -27.78 -5.86 -9.57
C PHE A 211 -27.63 -7.39 -9.54
N ARG A 212 -28.76 -8.06 -9.28
CA ARG A 212 -28.84 -9.53 -9.32
C ARG A 212 -29.69 -9.98 -10.50
N VAL A 213 -29.13 -10.90 -11.27
CA VAL A 213 -29.84 -11.60 -12.35
C VAL A 213 -30.32 -12.95 -11.82
N GLY A 214 -31.63 -13.09 -11.59
CA GLY A 214 -32.25 -14.37 -11.23
C GLY A 214 -32.75 -15.13 -12.45
N SER A 215 -32.83 -16.45 -12.37
CA SER A 215 -33.43 -17.26 -13.44
C SER A 215 -34.89 -16.86 -13.65
N GLY A 216 -35.20 -16.28 -14.82
CA GLY A 216 -36.57 -15.87 -15.20
C GLY A 216 -37.15 -14.68 -14.42
N LEU A 217 -36.33 -13.96 -13.63
CA LEU A 217 -36.76 -12.80 -12.86
C LEU A 217 -36.18 -11.50 -13.44
N PRO A 218 -36.90 -10.37 -13.31
CA PRO A 218 -36.38 -9.08 -13.75
C PRO A 218 -35.12 -8.70 -12.96
N VAL A 219 -34.21 -7.99 -13.64
CA VAL A 219 -33.02 -7.42 -13.02
C VAL A 219 -33.43 -6.44 -11.94
N ARG A 220 -32.82 -6.56 -10.76
CA ARG A 220 -33.05 -5.65 -9.63
C ARG A 220 -31.74 -5.09 -9.12
N VAL A 221 -31.69 -3.78 -8.89
CA VAL A 221 -30.61 -3.15 -8.15
C VAL A 221 -30.74 -3.56 -6.68
N ILE A 222 -29.64 -4.04 -6.09
CA ILE A 222 -29.60 -4.60 -4.74
C ILE A 222 -28.62 -3.87 -3.82
N ALA A 223 -27.66 -3.15 -4.37
CA ALA A 223 -26.66 -2.42 -3.60
C ALA A 223 -26.00 -1.31 -4.41
N GLU A 224 -25.23 -0.50 -3.70
CA GLU A 224 -24.33 0.51 -4.24
C GLU A 224 -22.96 0.30 -3.60
N LEU A 225 -21.93 0.19 -4.44
CA LEU A 225 -20.56 -0.03 -4.03
C LEU A 225 -19.74 1.23 -4.29
N GLU A 226 -18.79 1.52 -3.41
CA GLU A 226 -17.83 2.60 -3.57
C GLU A 226 -16.42 2.01 -3.67
N VAL A 227 -15.72 2.27 -4.77
CA VAL A 227 -14.37 1.74 -5.01
C VAL A 227 -13.38 2.41 -4.04
N ILE A 228 -12.70 1.60 -3.22
CA ILE A 228 -11.76 2.09 -2.19
C ILE A 228 -10.32 1.61 -2.40
N ALA A 229 -10.10 0.66 -3.30
CA ALA A 229 -8.77 0.22 -3.72
C ALA A 229 -8.81 -0.32 -5.16
N LEU A 230 -7.70 -0.20 -5.88
CA LEU A 230 -7.57 -0.63 -7.28
C LEU A 230 -6.29 -1.43 -7.48
N GLU A 231 -6.47 -2.60 -8.07
CA GLU A 231 -5.46 -3.37 -8.79
C GLU A 231 -5.72 -3.19 -10.31
N ASP A 232 -4.96 -3.84 -11.18
CA ASP A 232 -5.12 -3.66 -12.63
C ASP A 232 -6.46 -4.17 -13.15
N HIS A 233 -6.85 -5.37 -12.72
CA HIS A 233 -8.07 -6.06 -13.14
C HIS A 233 -9.00 -6.45 -11.98
N THR A 234 -8.71 -5.97 -10.77
CA THR A 234 -9.63 -6.15 -9.63
C THR A 234 -9.70 -4.90 -8.79
N ALA A 235 -10.77 -4.79 -8.01
CA ALA A 235 -10.95 -3.68 -7.08
C ALA A 235 -11.59 -4.15 -5.78
N SER A 236 -11.25 -3.46 -4.70
CA SER A 236 -11.93 -3.60 -3.42
C SER A 236 -12.92 -2.46 -3.29
N ALA A 237 -14.18 -2.79 -3.05
CA ALA A 237 -15.25 -1.81 -2.96
C ALA A 237 -15.99 -1.93 -1.62
N ARG A 238 -16.26 -0.80 -0.98
CA ARG A 238 -17.10 -0.74 0.23
C ARG A 238 -18.56 -0.73 -0.18
N VAL A 239 -19.38 -1.52 0.50
CA VAL A 239 -20.84 -1.47 0.33
C VAL A 239 -21.37 -0.18 0.96
N ALA A 240 -21.65 0.82 0.13
CA ALA A 240 -22.18 2.11 0.54
C ALA A 240 -23.66 2.01 0.96
N ARG A 241 -24.44 1.22 0.22
CA ARG A 241 -25.85 0.95 0.49
C ARG A 241 -26.19 -0.49 0.11
N SER A 242 -27.01 -1.17 0.93
CA SER A 242 -27.48 -2.52 0.65
C SER A 242 -28.98 -2.62 0.88
N MET A 243 -29.70 -3.08 -0.15
CA MET A 243 -31.14 -3.38 -0.12
C MET A 243 -31.40 -4.89 -0.02
N ALA A 244 -30.42 -5.70 -0.43
CA ALA A 244 -30.41 -7.14 -0.24
C ALA A 244 -28.97 -7.62 0.06
N PRO A 245 -28.81 -8.80 0.69
CA PRO A 245 -27.50 -9.38 0.91
C PRO A 245 -26.76 -9.61 -0.41
N LEU A 246 -25.50 -9.23 -0.47
CA LEU A 246 -24.63 -9.42 -1.63
C LEU A 246 -24.07 -10.85 -1.68
N LEU A 247 -23.93 -11.39 -2.88
CA LEU A 247 -23.43 -12.73 -3.18
C LEU A 247 -22.34 -12.68 -4.24
N ARG A 248 -21.45 -13.66 -4.19
CA ARG A 248 -20.51 -13.93 -5.29
C ARG A 248 -21.30 -14.24 -6.57
N GLY A 249 -20.96 -13.56 -7.66
CA GLY A 249 -21.66 -13.63 -8.94
C GLY A 249 -22.72 -12.55 -9.18
N ASP A 250 -23.03 -11.71 -8.18
CA ASP A 250 -23.78 -10.47 -8.43
C ASP A 250 -22.96 -9.54 -9.34
N ARG A 251 -23.63 -8.66 -10.08
CA ARG A 251 -23.02 -7.79 -11.10
C ARG A 251 -23.13 -6.32 -10.75
#